data_AF-A0A3C0PHN7-F1
#
_entry.id   AF-A0A3C0PHN7-F1
#
_cell.length_a   1.000
_cell.length_b   1.000
_cell.length_c   1.000
_cell.angle_alpha   90.00
_cell.angle_beta   90.00
_cell.angle_gamma   90.00
#
_symmetry.space_group_name_H-M   'P 1'
#
loop_
_entity.id
_entity.type
_entity.pdbx_description
1 polymer ?
#
loop_
_entity_poly.entity_id
_entity_poly.type
_entity_poly.pdbx_seq_one_letter_code
_entity_poly.pdbx_strand_id
1 'polypeptide(L)'
;MGKLMVDNNTISYKNILKVGVPLIIQMSGVMVMQLIDALFLSWYSAEAVAAAITAGLASWLIICLFNGTAGFTSTLVAQHIGARQEHKIPAIILNGLYFSALSSIFIGAVTLFSNNFFAWAGHTPVVQSYETVFFNISCNGAFFNIA
;
A
#
# COMPACT_ATOMS: atom_id res chain seq x y z
N MET A 1 26.45 -28.79 -23.29
CA MET A 1 25.36 -29.75 -23.56
C MET A 1 25.10 -30.55 -22.30
N GLY A 2 24.23 -30.07 -21.41
CA GLY A 2 24.04 -30.66 -20.08
C GLY A 2 22.64 -30.36 -19.57
N LYS A 3 21.70 -31.17 -20.06
CA LYS A 3 20.33 -31.42 -19.56
C LYS A 3 19.61 -30.23 -18.93
N LEU A 4 18.78 -29.62 -19.77
CA LEU A 4 17.46 -29.10 -19.41
C LEU A 4 16.71 -30.16 -18.57
N MET A 5 16.83 -30.11 -17.25
CA MET A 5 15.81 -30.65 -16.35
C MET A 5 14.70 -29.60 -16.27
N VAL A 6 13.90 -29.55 -17.34
CA VAL A 6 12.54 -29.02 -17.26
C VAL A 6 11.80 -29.99 -16.36
N ASP A 7 11.73 -29.66 -15.07
CA ASP A 7 10.85 -30.34 -14.14
C ASP A 7 9.43 -30.21 -14.69
N ASN A 8 8.89 -31.35 -15.13
CA ASN A 8 7.59 -31.47 -15.76
C ASN A 8 6.48 -31.46 -14.69
N ASN A 9 6.63 -30.62 -13.67
CA ASN A 9 5.63 -30.40 -12.65
C ASN A 9 4.62 -29.40 -13.22
N THR A 10 3.71 -29.95 -14.03
CA THR A 10 2.50 -29.33 -14.55
C THR A 10 1.98 -28.27 -13.59
N ILE A 11 1.75 -27.05 -14.08
CA ILE A 11 1.07 -25.97 -13.38
C ILE A 11 -0.26 -26.53 -12.83
N SER A 12 -0.24 -27.01 -11.59
CA SER A 12 -1.40 -27.65 -10.98
C SER A 12 -2.24 -26.55 -10.36
N TYR A 13 -3.53 -26.50 -10.69
CA TYR A 13 -4.49 -25.55 -10.10
C TYR A 13 -4.42 -25.53 -8.56
N LYS A 14 -4.08 -26.67 -7.94
CA LYS A 14 -3.84 -26.80 -6.49
C LYS A 14 -2.69 -25.92 -5.98
N ASN A 15 -1.58 -25.81 -6.73
CA ASN A 15 -0.43 -24.99 -6.35
C ASN A 15 -0.74 -23.49 -6.53
N ILE A 16 -1.46 -23.13 -7.60
CA ILE A 16 -1.93 -21.76 -7.80
C ILE A 16 -2.87 -21.35 -6.67
N LEU A 17 -3.87 -22.18 -6.33
CA LEU A 17 -4.80 -21.91 -5.24
C LEU A 17 -4.10 -21.81 -3.88
N LYS A 18 -3.03 -22.60 -3.65
CA LYS A 18 -2.26 -22.54 -2.40
C LYS A 18 -1.57 -21.19 -2.19
N VAL A 19 -1.19 -20.49 -3.27
CA VAL A 19 -0.60 -19.14 -3.22
C VAL A 19 -1.66 -18.05 -3.33
N GLY A 20 -2.68 -18.26 -4.17
CA GLY A 20 -3.73 -17.29 -4.45
C GLY A 20 -4.73 -17.12 -3.31
N VAL A 21 -5.13 -18.21 -2.63
CA VAL A 21 -6.12 -18.13 -1.53
C VAL A 21 -5.64 -17.24 -0.39
N PRO A 22 -4.39 -17.35 0.12
CA PRO A 22 -3.87 -16.41 1.12
C PRO A 22 -3.90 -14.94 0.65
N LEU A 23 -3.54 -14.68 -0.62
CA LEU A 23 -3.57 -13.33 -1.20
C LEU A 23 -4.99 -12.76 -1.29
N ILE A 24 -5.96 -13.58 -1.68
CA ILE A 24 -7.38 -13.20 -1.75
C ILE A 24 -7.91 -12.88 -0.35
N ILE A 25 -7.59 -13.71 0.65
CA ILE A 25 -7.99 -13.48 2.04
C ILE A 25 -7.39 -12.18 2.57
N GLN A 26 -6.12 -11.91 2.27
CA GLN A 26 -5.45 -10.66 2.64
C GLN A 26 -6.18 -9.44 2.07
N MET A 27 -6.44 -9.43 0.76
CA MET A 27 -7.14 -8.31 0.10
C MET A 27 -8.58 -8.15 0.62
N SER A 28 -9.28 -9.27 0.85
CA SER A 28 -10.64 -9.24 1.42
C SER A 28 -10.65 -8.65 2.83
N GLY A 29 -9.63 -8.95 3.64
CA GLY A 29 -9.46 -8.36 4.97
C GLY A 29 -9.33 -6.84 4.93
N VAL A 30 -8.59 -6.30 3.95
CA VAL A 30 -8.48 -4.84 3.75
C VAL A 30 -9.84 -4.23 3.39
N MET A 31 -10.63 -4.88 2.54
CA MET A 31 -11.97 -4.39 2.18
C MET A 31 -12.92 -4.40 3.39
N VAL A 32 -12.88 -5.45 4.22
CA VAL A 32 -13.69 -5.52 5.45
C VAL A 32 -13.29 -4.44 6.43
N MET A 33 -11.99 -4.17 6.60
CA MET A 33 -11.50 -3.09 7.46
C MET A 33 -12.05 -1.73 7.01
N GLN A 34 -11.95 -1.41 5.71
CA GLN A 34 -12.48 -0.16 5.15
C GLN A 34 -14.01 -0.04 5.32
N LEU A 35 -14.74 -1.15 5.18
CA LEU A 35 -16.19 -1.16 5.41
C LEU A 35 -16.53 -0.86 6.88
N ILE A 36 -15.79 -1.45 7.81
CA ILE A 36 -15.97 -1.22 9.24
C ILE A 36 -15.69 0.25 9.57
N ASP A 37 -14.61 0.83 9.04
CA ASP A 37 -14.28 2.25 9.23
C ASP A 37 -15.41 3.16 8.74
N ALA A 38 -15.95 2.89 7.55
CA ALA A 38 -17.09 3.63 6.99
C ALA A 38 -18.36 3.49 7.84
N LEU A 39 -18.64 2.30 8.38
CA LEU A 39 -19.78 2.06 9.27
C LEU A 39 -19.66 2.88 10.56
N PHE A 40 -18.51 2.87 11.22
CA PHE A 40 -18.29 3.68 12.43
C PHE A 40 -18.43 5.19 12.16
N LEU A 41 -17.91 5.68 11.03
CA LEU A 41 -18.05 7.08 10.65
C LEU A 41 -19.49 7.45 10.31
N SER A 42 -20.26 6.53 9.72
CA SER A 42 -21.68 6.74 9.39
C SER A 42 -22.55 6.95 10.63
N TRP A 43 -22.18 6.35 11.76
CA TRP A 43 -22.84 6.57 13.04
C TRP A 43 -22.43 7.89 13.71
N TYR A 44 -21.29 8.45 13.33
CA TYR A 44 -20.79 9.70 13.88
C TYR A 44 -21.39 10.92 13.17
N SER A 45 -21.23 11.03 11.84
CA SER A 45 -21.80 12.13 11.04
C SER A 45 -21.68 11.85 9.54
N ALA A 46 -22.67 12.29 8.76
CA ALA A 46 -22.59 12.27 7.30
C ALA A 46 -21.42 13.10 6.76
N GLU A 47 -21.04 14.17 7.44
CA GLU A 47 -19.91 15.03 7.08
C GLU A 47 -18.56 14.31 7.27
N ALA A 48 -18.46 13.46 8.30
CA ALA A 48 -17.26 12.68 8.57
C ALA A 48 -17.08 11.54 7.55
N VAL A 49 -18.18 10.93 7.09
CA VAL A 49 -18.14 9.95 5.99
C VAL A 49 -17.68 10.58 4.69
N ALA A 50 -18.24 11.74 4.32
CA ALA A 50 -17.85 12.45 3.11
C ALA A 50 -16.35 12.81 3.13
N ALA A 51 -15.88 13.33 4.26
CA ALA A 51 -14.47 13.66 4.48
C ALA A 51 -13.54 12.43 4.42
N ALA A 52 -13.94 11.31 5.00
CA ALA A 52 -13.10 10.11 5.03
C ALA A 52 -12.95 9.44 3.66
N ILE A 53 -13.99 9.51 2.81
CA ILE A 53 -13.93 8.97 1.46
C ILE A 53 -12.95 9.78 0.60
N THR A 54 -13.07 11.12 0.62
CA THR A 54 -12.20 12.01 -0.17
C THR A 54 -10.76 11.99 0.35
N ALA A 55 -10.57 12.12 1.65
CA ALA A 55 -9.24 12.06 2.28
C ALA A 55 -8.61 10.67 2.19
N GLY A 56 -9.40 9.60 2.29
CA GLY A 56 -8.96 8.22 2.14
C GLY A 56 -8.51 7.89 0.72
N LEU A 57 -9.24 8.33 -0.30
CA LEU A 57 -8.80 8.20 -1.69
C LEU A 57 -7.53 9.02 -1.96
N ALA A 58 -7.45 10.25 -1.45
CA ALA A 58 -6.28 11.10 -1.60
C ALA A 58 -5.03 10.49 -0.96
N SER A 59 -5.14 9.97 0.26
CA SER A 59 -4.03 9.30 0.93
C SER A 59 -3.65 8.00 0.22
N TRP A 60 -4.64 7.19 -0.20
CA TRP A 60 -4.40 5.95 -0.93
C TRP A 60 -3.65 6.18 -2.25
N LEU A 61 -4.00 7.21 -3.02
CA LEU A 61 -3.32 7.56 -4.27
C LEU A 61 -1.83 7.85 -4.10
N ILE A 62 -1.47 8.54 -3.02
CA ILE A 62 -0.07 8.84 -2.70
C ILE A 62 0.63 7.56 -2.24
N ILE A 63 0.02 6.83 -1.30
CA ILE A 63 0.59 5.62 -0.71
C ILE A 63 0.79 4.53 -1.76
N CYS A 64 -0.15 4.33 -2.67
CA CYS A 64 -0.10 3.23 -3.64
C CYS A 64 1.06 3.34 -4.63
N LEU A 65 1.48 4.57 -4.98
CA LEU A 65 2.63 4.81 -5.84
C LEU A 65 3.93 4.25 -5.21
N PHE A 66 4.12 4.54 -3.93
CA PHE A 66 5.29 4.09 -3.18
C PHE A 66 5.20 2.61 -2.81
N ASN A 67 4.02 2.15 -2.37
CA ASN A 67 3.79 0.74 -2.03
C ASN A 67 4.00 -0.16 -3.25
N GLY A 68 3.50 0.20 -4.44
CA GLY A 68 3.74 -0.56 -5.67
C GLY A 68 5.22 -0.62 -6.06
N THR A 69 5.95 0.49 -5.90
CA THR A 69 7.38 0.56 -6.22
C THR A 69 8.22 -0.27 -5.24
N ALA A 70 7.95 -0.16 -3.94
CA ALA A 70 8.58 -0.97 -2.90
C ALA A 70 8.24 -2.47 -3.05
N GLY A 71 6.99 -2.78 -3.38
CA GLY A 71 6.52 -4.14 -3.64
C GLY A 71 7.25 -4.81 -4.82
N PHE A 72 7.73 -4.03 -5.79
CA PHE A 72 8.51 -4.53 -6.93
C PHE A 72 9.84 -5.17 -6.52
N THR A 73 10.38 -4.83 -5.34
CA THR A 73 11.55 -5.50 -4.77
C THR A 73 11.33 -7.01 -4.65
N SER A 74 10.12 -7.47 -4.30
CA SER A 74 9.80 -8.90 -4.22
C SER A 74 9.92 -9.61 -5.57
N THR A 75 9.46 -8.97 -6.64
CA THR A 75 9.59 -9.45 -8.02
C THR A 75 11.05 -9.54 -8.43
N LEU A 76 11.86 -8.51 -8.13
CA LEU A 76 13.29 -8.52 -8.42
C LEU A 76 14.02 -9.64 -7.67
N VAL A 77 13.68 -9.87 -6.40
CA VAL A 77 14.23 -10.99 -5.62
C VAL A 77 13.87 -12.32 -6.26
N ALA A 78 12.60 -12.55 -6.62
CA ALA A 78 12.16 -13.77 -7.28
C ALA A 78 12.89 -14.01 -8.62
N GLN A 79 13.08 -12.95 -9.42
CA GLN A 79 13.81 -13.03 -10.68
C GLN A 79 15.30 -13.39 -10.47
N HIS A 80 15.95 -12.82 -9.46
CA HIS A 80 17.37 -13.11 -9.17
C HIS A 80 17.58 -14.51 -8.59
N ILE A 81 16.62 -15.01 -7.80
CA ILE A 81 16.58 -16.41 -7.38
C ILE A 81 16.48 -17.33 -8.62
N GLY A 82 15.54 -17.04 -9.53
CA GLY A 82 15.39 -17.82 -10.78
C GLY A 82 16.63 -17.78 -11.69
N ALA A 83 17.37 -16.67 -11.70
CA ALA A 83 18.59 -16.50 -12.47
C ALA A 83 19.87 -17.06 -11.80
N ARG A 84 19.75 -17.69 -10.61
CA ARG A 84 20.88 -18.16 -9.78
C ARG A 84 21.89 -17.06 -9.42
N GLN A 85 21.44 -15.80 -9.34
CA GLN A 85 22.27 -14.65 -8.97
C GLN A 85 22.03 -14.24 -7.50
N GLU A 86 22.07 -15.21 -6.59
CA GLU A 86 21.69 -15.01 -5.18
C GLU A 86 22.58 -13.99 -4.45
N HIS A 87 23.84 -13.85 -4.88
CA HIS A 87 24.78 -12.88 -4.32
C HIS A 87 24.30 -11.41 -4.42
N LYS A 88 23.36 -11.09 -5.32
CA LYS A 88 22.81 -9.73 -5.48
C LYS A 88 21.56 -9.48 -4.64
N ILE A 89 20.94 -10.52 -4.09
CA ILE A 89 19.69 -10.42 -3.32
C ILE A 89 19.82 -9.48 -2.12
N PRO A 90 20.89 -9.53 -1.29
CA PRO A 90 21.03 -8.62 -0.15
C PRO A 90 21.05 -7.15 -0.57
N ALA A 91 21.73 -6.82 -1.68
CA ALA A 91 21.79 -5.45 -2.19
C ALA A 91 20.43 -4.96 -2.69
N ILE A 92 19.64 -5.83 -3.32
CA ILE A 92 18.28 -5.52 -3.79
C ILE A 92 17.34 -5.27 -2.60
N ILE A 93 17.42 -6.10 -1.56
CA ILE A 93 16.62 -5.93 -0.33
C ILE A 93 16.97 -4.62 0.36
N LEU A 94 18.26 -4.32 0.52
CA LEU A 94 18.70 -3.07 1.14
C LEU A 94 18.24 -1.84 0.36
N ASN A 95 18.34 -1.86 -0.97
CA ASN A 95 17.83 -0.77 -1.80
C ASN A 95 16.31 -0.60 -1.65
N GLY A 96 15.55 -1.70 -1.58
CA GLY A 96 14.12 -1.67 -1.30
C GLY A 96 13.81 -1.06 0.07
N LEU A 97 14.58 -1.40 1.10
CA LEU A 97 14.44 -0.84 2.44
C LEU A 97 14.78 0.65 2.48
N TYR A 98 15.88 1.07 1.85
CA TYR A 98 16.24 2.49 1.74
C TYR A 98 15.18 3.29 0.98
N PHE A 99 14.66 2.75 -0.12
CA PHE A 99 13.57 3.37 -0.88
C PHE A 99 12.31 3.50 -0.03
N SER A 100 11.97 2.47 0.72
CA SER A 100 10.79 2.45 1.60
C SER A 100 10.91 3.49 2.71
N ALA A 101 12.06 3.55 3.40
CA ALA A 101 12.33 4.55 4.43
C ALA A 101 12.27 5.98 3.87
N LEU A 102 12.87 6.23 2.70
CA LEU A 102 12.82 7.54 2.04
C LEU A 102 11.39 7.93 1.63
N SER A 103 10.63 6.95 1.13
CA SER A 103 9.22 7.13 0.74
C SER A 103 8.35 7.51 1.93
N SER A 104 8.56 6.87 3.08
CA SER A 104 7.83 7.19 4.31
C SER A 104 8.12 8.61 4.81
N ILE A 105 9.38 9.08 4.72
CA ILE A 105 9.74 10.47 5.04
C ILE A 105 9.06 11.43 4.07
N PHE A 106 9.04 11.11 2.78
CA PHE A 106 8.40 11.94 1.76
C PHE A 106 6.89 12.07 1.99
N ILE A 107 6.20 10.96 2.27
CA ILE A 107 4.77 10.96 2.61
C ILE A 107 4.52 11.79 3.88
N GLY A 108 5.37 11.65 4.90
CA GLY A 108 5.33 12.47 6.11
C GLY A 108 5.44 13.97 5.80
N ALA A 109 6.35 14.37 4.90
CA ALA A 109 6.49 15.77 4.50
C ALA A 109 5.24 16.30 3.77
N VAL A 110 4.57 15.47 2.97
CA VAL A 110 3.33 15.84 2.28
C VAL A 110 2.19 16.15 3.27
N THR A 111 2.16 15.51 4.44
CA THR A 111 1.15 15.80 5.48
C THR A 111 1.19 17.23 6.00
N LEU A 112 2.36 17.90 5.96
CA LEU A 112 2.50 19.30 6.37
C LEU A 112 1.73 20.25 5.43
N PHE A 113 1.51 19.85 4.17
CA PHE A 113 0.79 20.62 3.16
C PHE A 113 -0.69 20.23 3.04
N SER A 114 -1.17 19.27 3.84
CA SER A 114 -2.54 18.74 3.78
C SER A 114 -3.62 19.82 3.92
N ASN A 115 -3.46 20.76 4.87
CA ASN A 115 -4.42 21.84 5.08
C ASN A 115 -4.62 22.71 3.84
N ASN A 116 -3.54 23.04 3.13
CA ASN A 116 -3.60 23.85 1.90
C ASN A 116 -4.20 23.06 0.75
N PHE A 117 -3.90 21.75 0.67
CA PHE A 117 -4.45 20.87 -0.34
C PHE A 117 -5.98 20.75 -0.25
N PHE A 118 -6.52 20.51 0.95
CA PHE A 118 -7.97 20.46 1.15
C PHE A 118 -8.64 21.84 1.14
N ALA A 119 -7.91 22.93 1.41
CA ALA A 119 -8.43 24.28 1.23
C ALA A 119 -8.78 24.58 -0.25
N TRP A 120 -8.05 23.98 -1.19
CA TRP A 120 -8.34 24.11 -2.62
C TRP A 120 -9.56 23.31 -3.08
N ALA A 121 -10.02 22.33 -2.29
CA ALA A 121 -11.22 21.55 -2.62
C ALA A 121 -12.52 22.35 -2.43
N GLY A 122 -12.49 23.46 -1.68
CA GLY A 122 -13.64 24.37 -1.52
C GLY A 122 -14.79 23.81 -0.66
N HIS A 123 -14.52 22.81 0.18
CA HIS A 123 -15.50 22.23 1.10
C HIS A 123 -15.81 23.15 2.30
N THR A 124 -16.87 22.83 3.04
CA THR A 124 -17.21 23.55 4.27
C THR A 124 -16.07 23.41 5.30
N PRO A 125 -15.85 24.41 6.17
CA PRO A 125 -14.73 24.38 7.13
C PRO A 125 -14.73 23.14 8.05
N VAL A 126 -15.92 22.62 8.37
CA VAL A 126 -16.10 21.41 9.18
C VAL A 126 -15.60 20.17 8.44
N VAL A 127 -16.01 20.00 7.17
CA VAL A 127 -15.58 18.88 6.33
C VAL A 127 -14.07 18.94 6.09
N GLN A 128 -13.53 20.12 5.77
CA GLN A 128 -12.09 20.32 5.57
C GLN A 128 -11.27 19.91 6.80
N SER A 129 -11.75 20.24 8.01
CA SER A 129 -11.07 19.86 9.24
C SER A 129 -11.00 18.33 9.41
N TYR A 130 -12.09 17.63 9.09
CA TYR A 130 -12.14 16.17 9.14
C TYR A 130 -11.29 15.52 8.04
N GLU A 131 -11.24 16.11 6.84
CA GLU A 131 -10.39 15.64 5.75
C GLU A 131 -8.90 15.71 6.13
N THR A 132 -8.46 16.85 6.67
CA THR A 132 -7.07 17.01 7.14
C THR A 132 -6.73 16.00 8.22
N VAL A 133 -7.59 15.82 9.23
CA VAL A 133 -7.35 14.88 10.32
C VAL A 133 -7.24 13.45 9.80
N PHE A 134 -8.19 13.03 8.98
CA PHE A 134 -8.20 11.67 8.41
C PHE A 134 -6.98 11.42 7.51
N PHE A 135 -6.63 12.39 6.68
CA PHE A 135 -5.45 12.33 5.81
C PHE A 135 -4.16 12.21 6.62
N ASN A 136 -3.99 13.03 7.66
CA ASN A 136 -2.80 12.99 8.49
C ASN A 136 -2.69 11.67 9.26
N ILE A 137 -3.78 11.14 9.80
CA ILE A 137 -3.78 9.83 10.47
C ILE A 137 -3.39 8.73 9.47
N SER A 138 -3.99 8.74 8.28
CA SER A 138 -3.72 7.74 7.24
C SER A 138 -2.27 7.78 6.76
N CYS A 139 -1.72 8.96 6.50
CA CYS A 139 -0.35 9.12 6.03
C CYS A 139 0.70 8.84 7.12
N ASN A 140 0.43 9.17 8.39
CA ASN A 140 1.32 8.77 9.48
C ASN A 140 1.27 7.24 9.71
N GLY A 141 0.12 6.61 9.55
CA GLY A 141 0.01 5.14 9.55
C GLY A 141 0.76 4.48 8.39
N ALA A 142 0.82 5.14 7.23
CA ALA A 142 1.54 4.66 6.05
C ALA A 142 3.05 4.51 6.28
N PHE A 143 3.64 5.27 7.22
CA PHE A 143 5.03 5.09 7.64
C PHE A 143 5.33 3.64 8.02
N PHE A 144 4.42 3.01 8.78
CA PHE A 144 4.54 1.60 9.20
C PHE A 144 4.13 0.61 8.10
N ASN A 145 3.28 1.02 7.15
CA ASN A 145 2.85 0.14 6.07
C ASN A 145 3.96 -0.08 5.02
N ILE A 146 4.81 0.92 4.83
CA ILE A 146 5.85 0.92 3.79
C ILE A 146 7.23 0.51 4.35
N ALA A 147 7.59 0.94 5.57
CA ALA A 147 8.89 0.65 6.20
C ALA A 147 8.95 -0.73 6.85
#